data_AF-A0AAE0KFI6-F1
#
_entry.id   AF-A0AAE0KFI6-F1
#
_cell.length_a   1.000
_cell.length_b   1.000
_cell.length_c   1.000
_cell.angle_alpha   90.00
_cell.angle_beta   90.00
_cell.angle_gamma   90.00
#
_symmetry.space_group_name_H-M   'P 1'
#
loop_
_entity.id
_entity.type
_entity.pdbx_description
1 polymer ?
#
loop_
_entity_poly.entity_id
_entity_poly.type
_entity_poly.pdbx_seq_one_letter_code
_entity_poly.pdbx_strand_id
1 'polypeptide(L)'
;MLLPPPRPLTAREGNLRIADDPPPRDYTRDYTVDVRLIPNTARHNPPVDWIVVAVFKCHDLLLVMQKGLFWTTSNVVAERGYYANITPSDDRYTLKRVWGLREFPDRPESQSSWVAEITLYADSIQTLSNFRLDKLYQRNISCCQASTDKGLFVFRYSHLRPLTNINCFADNLHPSYGSWWFWPMEAILDYDALESEERVEEDKGKV
;
A
#
# COMPACT_ATOMS: atom_id res chain seq x y z
N MET A 1 42.14 -59.58 -46.76
CA MET A 1 41.90 -59.17 -45.36
C MET A 1 42.67 -57.89 -45.11
N LEU A 2 41.94 -56.81 -44.83
CA LEU A 2 42.31 -55.58 -44.08
C LEU A 2 41.21 -54.55 -44.42
N LEU A 3 40.33 -54.28 -43.47
CA LEU A 3 39.23 -53.31 -43.63
C LEU A 3 39.77 -51.88 -43.58
N PRO A 4 39.21 -50.93 -44.35
CA PRO A 4 39.60 -49.53 -44.28
C PRO A 4 39.19 -48.90 -42.94
N PRO A 5 39.94 -47.88 -42.46
CA PRO A 5 39.65 -47.22 -41.18
C PRO A 5 38.33 -46.45 -41.23
N PRO A 6 37.64 -46.31 -40.08
CA PRO A 6 36.36 -45.59 -40.02
C PRO A 6 36.58 -44.09 -40.27
N ARG A 7 35.69 -43.49 -41.07
CA ARG A 7 35.67 -42.04 -41.31
C ARG A 7 35.27 -41.30 -40.02
N PRO A 8 35.82 -40.10 -39.78
CA PRO A 8 35.42 -39.28 -38.65
C PRO A 8 33.96 -38.83 -38.80
N LEU A 9 33.19 -38.97 -37.72
CA LEU A 9 31.84 -38.43 -37.60
C LEU A 9 31.93 -36.90 -37.65
N THR A 10 31.51 -36.33 -38.78
CA THR A 10 31.25 -34.90 -38.92
C THR A 10 30.20 -34.49 -37.88
N ALA A 11 30.53 -33.46 -37.10
CA ALA A 11 29.62 -32.81 -36.17
C ALA A 11 28.29 -32.50 -36.87
N ARG A 12 27.21 -33.13 -36.42
CA ARG A 12 25.87 -32.62 -36.67
C ARG A 12 25.71 -31.42 -35.75
N GLU A 13 25.74 -30.23 -36.33
CA GLU A 13 25.19 -29.02 -35.74
C GLU A 13 23.71 -29.30 -35.42
N GLY A 14 23.48 -29.74 -34.19
CA GLY A 14 22.15 -29.70 -33.59
C GLY A 14 21.82 -28.23 -33.43
N ASN A 15 20.94 -27.73 -34.29
CA ASN A 15 20.18 -26.51 -34.03
C ASN A 15 19.44 -26.71 -32.69
N LEU A 16 20.09 -26.39 -31.58
CA LEU A 16 19.41 -26.03 -30.34
C LEU A 16 18.66 -24.76 -30.68
N ARG A 17 17.42 -24.93 -31.13
CA ARG A 17 16.40 -23.92 -30.90
C ARG A 17 16.38 -23.74 -29.39
N ILE A 18 17.01 -22.67 -28.92
CA ILE A 18 16.68 -22.08 -27.62
C ILE A 18 15.16 -21.97 -27.68
N ALA A 19 14.49 -22.81 -26.90
CA ALA A 19 13.05 -22.67 -26.72
C ALA A 19 12.86 -21.21 -26.36
N ASP A 20 12.07 -20.49 -27.15
CA ASP A 20 11.60 -19.16 -26.77
C ASP A 20 11.22 -19.27 -25.29
N ASP A 21 11.88 -18.49 -24.44
CA ASP A 21 11.50 -18.40 -23.03
C ASP A 21 9.97 -18.25 -23.03
N PRO A 22 9.23 -19.08 -22.29
CA PRO A 22 7.79 -18.89 -22.23
C PRO A 22 7.57 -17.42 -21.85
N PRO A 23 6.69 -16.69 -22.57
CA PRO A 23 6.45 -15.29 -22.25
C PRO A 23 6.24 -15.20 -20.74
N PRO A 24 6.88 -14.24 -20.04
CA PRO A 24 6.79 -14.15 -18.59
C PRO A 24 5.32 -14.25 -18.25
N ARG A 25 4.97 -15.32 -17.52
CA ARG A 25 3.58 -15.64 -17.24
C ARG A 25 2.95 -14.39 -16.63
N ASP A 26 1.98 -13.84 -17.34
CA ASP A 26 1.22 -12.65 -16.96
C ASP A 26 0.34 -13.04 -15.76
N TYR A 27 0.98 -13.19 -14.60
CA TYR A 27 0.37 -13.53 -13.32
C TYR A 27 0.06 -12.29 -12.51
N THR A 28 -0.23 -11.19 -13.20
CA THR A 28 -0.73 -10.00 -12.54
C THR A 28 -2.09 -10.34 -11.96
N ARG A 29 -2.12 -10.57 -10.65
CA ARG A 29 -3.34 -10.78 -9.88
C ARG A 29 -3.81 -9.44 -9.35
N ASP A 30 -5.13 -9.28 -9.32
CA ASP A 30 -5.76 -8.15 -8.67
C ASP A 30 -5.94 -8.43 -7.18
N TYR A 31 -5.63 -7.42 -6.38
CA TYR A 31 -5.74 -7.47 -4.93
C TYR A 31 -6.52 -6.26 -4.43
N THR A 32 -7.23 -6.46 -3.33
CA THR A 32 -7.79 -5.37 -2.55
C THR A 32 -6.95 -5.19 -1.29
N VAL A 33 -6.56 -3.96 -0.99
CA VAL A 33 -5.86 -3.59 0.24
C VAL A 33 -6.75 -2.64 1.03
N ASP A 34 -7.18 -3.05 2.22
CA ASP A 34 -7.92 -2.20 3.14
C ASP A 34 -6.97 -1.67 4.22
N VAL A 35 -6.96 -0.37 4.42
CA VAL A 35 -6.18 0.30 5.46
C VAL A 35 -7.11 1.11 6.34
N ARG A 36 -6.99 0.93 7.65
CA ARG A 36 -7.73 1.70 8.63
C ARG A 36 -6.79 2.60 9.41
N LEU A 37 -7.05 3.90 9.38
CA LEU A 37 -6.29 4.92 10.11
C LEU A 37 -7.14 5.58 11.20
N ILE A 38 -6.50 5.89 12.32
CA ILE A 38 -7.07 6.58 13.49
C ILE A 38 -6.07 7.61 14.03
N PRO A 39 -6.50 8.72 14.66
CA PRO A 39 -5.63 9.78 15.15
C PRO A 39 -4.51 9.32 16.09
N ASN A 40 -4.76 8.33 16.95
CA ASN A 40 -3.75 7.77 17.85
C ASN A 40 -3.99 6.27 18.07
N THR A 41 -3.01 5.44 17.70
CA THR A 41 -3.05 3.98 17.86
C THR A 41 -2.66 3.50 19.26
N ALA A 42 -1.99 4.33 20.06
CA ALA A 42 -1.51 4.01 21.41
C ALA A 42 -2.53 4.29 22.52
N ARG A 43 -3.61 5.04 22.24
CA ARG A 43 -4.64 5.36 23.24
C ARG A 43 -5.78 4.35 23.17
N HIS A 44 -5.93 3.56 24.23
CA HIS A 44 -6.95 2.52 24.33
C HIS A 44 -8.40 3.02 24.52
N ASN A 45 -8.65 4.31 24.82
CA ASN A 45 -10.00 4.76 25.21
C ASN A 45 -10.18 6.29 25.31
N PRO A 46 -10.12 7.05 24.21
CA PRO A 46 -11.12 8.11 24.04
C PRO A 46 -11.98 7.87 22.78
N PRO A 47 -13.15 8.52 22.68
CA PRO A 47 -13.86 8.58 21.41
C PRO A 47 -12.91 9.14 20.35
N VAL A 48 -12.82 8.43 19.24
CA VAL A 48 -11.91 8.78 18.15
C VAL A 48 -12.63 9.78 17.26
N ASP A 49 -12.16 11.02 17.19
CA ASP A 49 -12.83 12.12 16.48
C ASP A 49 -13.11 11.80 15.00
N TRP A 50 -12.28 10.95 14.41
CA TRP A 50 -12.43 10.48 13.05
C TRP A 50 -11.78 9.11 12.85
N ILE A 51 -12.29 8.34 11.90
CA ILE A 51 -11.58 7.20 11.32
C ILE A 51 -11.44 7.39 9.82
N VAL A 52 -10.35 6.89 9.25
CA VAL A 52 -10.19 6.79 7.80
C VAL A 52 -10.13 5.32 7.42
N VAL A 53 -10.88 4.96 6.37
CA VAL A 53 -10.80 3.67 5.69
C VAL A 53 -10.36 3.94 4.27
N ALA A 54 -9.22 3.40 3.88
CA ALA A 54 -8.67 3.51 2.54
C ALA A 54 -8.67 2.13 1.89
N VAL A 55 -9.32 2.01 0.74
CA VAL A 55 -9.45 0.77 -0.02
C VAL A 55 -8.71 0.94 -1.34
N PHE A 56 -7.64 0.19 -1.54
CA PHE A 56 -6.86 0.19 -2.76
C PHE A 56 -7.18 -1.05 -3.58
N LYS A 57 -7.34 -0.88 -4.88
CA LYS A 57 -7.31 -1.98 -5.85
C LYS A 57 -5.96 -1.93 -6.51
N CYS A 58 -5.16 -2.97 -6.33
CA CYS A 58 -3.80 -3.06 -6.82
C CYS A 58 -3.67 -4.18 -7.83
N HIS A 59 -2.99 -3.88 -8.94
CA HIS A 59 -2.55 -4.86 -9.91
C HIS A 59 -1.10 -5.25 -9.57
N ASP A 60 -0.84 -6.55 -9.41
CA ASP A 60 0.45 -7.07 -8.96
C ASP A 60 0.91 -6.45 -7.62
N LEU A 61 0.21 -6.85 -6.54
CA LEU A 61 0.46 -6.32 -5.21
C LEU A 61 1.91 -6.52 -4.77
N LEU A 62 2.59 -7.61 -5.13
CA LEU A 62 3.99 -7.82 -4.74
C LEU A 62 4.90 -6.75 -5.33
N LEU A 63 4.71 -6.41 -6.62
CA LEU A 63 5.46 -5.33 -7.24
C LEU A 63 5.16 -3.98 -6.58
N VAL A 64 3.90 -3.72 -6.25
CA VAL A 64 3.49 -2.52 -5.50
C VAL A 64 4.14 -2.50 -4.11
N MET A 65 4.22 -3.63 -3.41
CA MET A 65 4.89 -3.75 -2.11
C MET A 65 6.39 -3.49 -2.20
N GLN A 66 7.05 -3.95 -3.26
CA GLN A 66 8.49 -3.75 -3.47
C GLN A 66 8.83 -2.30 -3.83
N LYS A 67 8.01 -1.68 -4.69
CA LYS A 67 8.19 -0.27 -5.08
C LYS A 67 7.72 0.71 -4.01
N GLY A 68 6.80 0.25 -3.16
CA GLY A 68 6.04 1.05 -2.22
C GLY A 68 4.72 1.55 -2.81
N LEU A 69 3.65 1.40 -2.04
CA LEU A 69 2.34 1.98 -2.29
C LEU A 69 2.33 3.38 -1.70
N PHE A 70 2.65 4.35 -2.55
CA PHE A 70 2.77 5.76 -2.20
C PHE A 70 1.65 6.59 -2.79
N TRP A 71 1.08 7.50 -2.01
CA TRP A 71 0.12 8.47 -2.52
C TRP A 71 0.26 9.84 -1.84
N THR A 72 -0.25 10.87 -2.49
CA THR A 72 -0.26 12.26 -2.05
C THR A 72 -1.57 12.93 -2.43
N THR A 73 -1.75 14.21 -2.09
CA THR A 73 -2.93 14.95 -2.56
C THR A 73 -2.97 15.11 -4.08
N SER A 74 -1.82 15.04 -4.77
CA SER A 74 -1.79 15.09 -6.24
C SER A 74 -2.37 13.84 -6.91
N ASN A 75 -2.53 12.72 -6.19
CA ASN A 75 -3.20 11.53 -6.72
C ASN A 75 -4.73 11.63 -6.72
N VAL A 76 -5.31 12.66 -6.10
CA VAL A 76 -6.75 12.82 -5.97
C VAL A 76 -7.39 13.14 -7.32
N VAL A 77 -8.42 12.38 -7.67
CA VAL A 77 -9.29 12.63 -8.83
C VAL A 77 -10.50 13.42 -8.32
N ALA A 78 -10.52 14.72 -8.56
CA ALA A 78 -11.48 15.66 -7.95
C ALA A 78 -12.95 15.26 -8.19
N GLU A 79 -13.26 14.74 -9.37
CA GLU A 79 -14.60 14.36 -9.81
C GLU A 79 -15.16 13.13 -9.08
N ARG A 80 -14.31 12.38 -8.37
CA ARG A 80 -14.70 11.17 -7.63
C ARG A 80 -15.01 11.45 -6.16
N GLY A 81 -14.79 12.67 -5.68
CA GLY A 81 -15.02 13.03 -4.28
C GLY A 81 -16.47 13.37 -3.97
N TYR A 82 -16.94 13.02 -2.78
CA TYR A 82 -18.29 13.37 -2.32
C TYR A 82 -18.41 13.39 -0.80
N TYR A 83 -19.49 14.00 -0.29
CA TYR A 83 -19.90 13.90 1.12
C TYR A 83 -21.26 13.21 1.20
N ALA A 84 -21.52 12.49 2.30
CA ALA A 84 -22.81 11.89 2.54
C ALA A 84 -23.08 11.69 4.03
N ASN A 85 -24.37 11.72 4.39
CA ASN A 85 -24.82 11.15 5.65
C ASN A 85 -24.82 9.62 5.52
N ILE A 86 -24.47 8.93 6.60
CA ILE A 86 -24.54 7.47 6.66
C ILE A 86 -25.63 7.04 7.62
N THR A 87 -26.42 6.05 7.22
CA THR A 87 -27.34 5.39 8.14
C THR A 87 -26.50 4.72 9.24
N PRO A 88 -26.76 4.99 10.52
CA PRO A 88 -25.99 4.40 11.59
C PRO A 88 -26.19 2.88 11.53
N SER A 89 -25.13 2.14 11.18
CA SER A 89 -25.13 0.69 11.38
C SER A 89 -24.52 0.32 12.73
N ASP A 90 -23.76 1.23 13.38
CA ASP A 90 -22.92 0.94 14.56
C ASP A 90 -22.58 2.18 15.44
N ASP A 91 -23.45 3.20 15.45
CA ASP A 91 -23.52 4.29 16.46
C ASP A 91 -22.25 5.11 16.80
N ARG A 92 -21.35 5.36 15.83
CA ARG A 92 -20.21 6.27 16.10
C ARG A 92 -19.87 7.34 15.08
N TYR A 93 -20.37 7.25 13.86
CA TYR A 93 -20.15 8.25 12.84
C TYR A 93 -21.43 8.42 12.04
N THR A 94 -21.85 9.66 11.83
CA THR A 94 -23.07 9.98 11.08
C THR A 94 -22.76 10.57 9.70
N LEU A 95 -21.51 10.99 9.47
CA LEU A 95 -21.07 11.66 8.26
C LEU A 95 -19.85 10.95 7.66
N LYS A 96 -19.76 11.01 6.33
CA LYS A 96 -18.55 10.63 5.61
C LYS A 96 -18.15 11.64 4.53
N ARG A 97 -16.85 11.71 4.28
CA ARG A 97 -16.24 12.37 3.13
C ARG A 97 -15.37 11.37 2.40
N VAL A 98 -15.48 11.35 1.08
CA VAL A 98 -14.80 10.38 0.22
C VAL A 98 -13.91 11.10 -0.78
N TRP A 99 -12.73 10.55 -1.01
CA TRP A 99 -11.83 10.91 -2.11
C TRP A 99 -11.55 9.69 -2.97
N GLY A 100 -11.60 9.85 -4.28
CA GLY A 100 -11.05 8.87 -5.22
C GLY A 100 -9.62 9.23 -5.56
N LEU A 101 -8.71 8.25 -5.54
CA LEU A 101 -7.30 8.42 -5.89
C LEU A 101 -6.90 7.47 -7.01
N ARG A 102 -5.87 7.87 -7.76
CA ARG A 102 -5.22 7.06 -8.79
C ARG A 102 -3.72 7.33 -8.80
N GLU A 103 -2.92 6.31 -9.07
CA GLU A 103 -1.45 6.46 -9.20
C GLU A 103 -1.07 7.61 -10.16
N PHE A 104 -1.75 7.66 -11.31
CA PHE A 104 -1.61 8.74 -12.27
C PHE A 104 -2.99 9.35 -12.55
N PRO A 105 -3.41 10.45 -11.90
CA PRO A 105 -4.75 11.01 -12.02
C PRO A 105 -5.13 11.34 -13.47
N ASP A 106 -4.16 11.80 -14.27
CA ASP A 106 -4.34 12.24 -15.65
C ASP A 106 -4.38 11.07 -16.66
N ARG A 107 -4.14 9.83 -16.22
CA ARG A 107 -4.13 8.64 -17.09
C ARG A 107 -5.35 7.77 -16.85
N PRO A 108 -5.77 6.96 -17.84
CA PRO A 108 -6.80 5.95 -17.63
C PRO A 108 -6.46 5.00 -16.47
N GLU A 109 -7.50 4.50 -15.80
CA GLU A 109 -7.38 3.56 -14.69
C GLU A 109 -6.64 2.28 -15.07
N SER A 110 -6.79 1.80 -16.31
CA SER A 110 -6.09 0.63 -16.85
C SER A 110 -4.57 0.79 -16.97
N GLN A 111 -4.04 2.01 -16.81
CA GLN A 111 -2.61 2.30 -16.83
C GLN A 111 -2.03 2.56 -15.43
N SER A 112 -2.83 2.42 -14.38
CA SER A 112 -2.39 2.59 -13.00
C SER A 112 -2.20 1.23 -12.34
N SER A 113 -1.08 1.03 -11.66
CA SER A 113 -0.85 -0.15 -10.84
C SER A 113 -1.77 -0.18 -9.62
N TRP A 114 -2.34 0.96 -9.24
CA TRP A 114 -3.39 1.02 -8.22
C TRP A 114 -4.36 2.19 -8.40
N VAL A 115 -5.57 1.99 -7.88
CA VAL A 115 -6.56 3.04 -7.60
C VAL A 115 -7.05 2.90 -6.17
N ALA A 116 -7.57 3.97 -5.60
CA ALA A 116 -8.07 3.92 -4.24
C ALA A 116 -9.34 4.74 -4.02
N GLU A 117 -10.09 4.34 -3.00
CA GLU A 117 -11.09 5.16 -2.35
C GLU A 117 -10.65 5.40 -0.91
N ILE A 118 -10.53 6.66 -0.50
CA ILE A 118 -10.28 7.02 0.90
C ILE A 118 -11.57 7.61 1.45
N THR A 119 -12.10 7.01 2.51
CA THR A 119 -13.29 7.46 3.22
C THR A 119 -12.93 7.91 4.63
N LEU A 120 -13.17 9.18 4.93
CA LEU A 120 -13.15 9.74 6.28
C LEU A 120 -14.55 9.66 6.86
N TYR A 121 -14.66 9.09 8.07
CA TYR A 121 -15.87 9.10 8.87
C TYR A 121 -15.68 10.01 10.09
N ALA A 122 -16.70 10.81 10.40
CA ALA A 122 -16.72 11.70 11.56
C ALA A 122 -18.17 12.00 12.00
N ASP A 123 -18.33 12.57 13.19
CA ASP A 123 -19.64 13.00 13.72
C ASP A 123 -19.97 14.47 13.46
N SER A 124 -19.01 15.24 12.94
CA SER A 124 -19.23 16.66 12.68
C SER A 124 -18.75 17.08 11.28
N ILE A 125 -19.51 17.99 10.67
CA ILE A 125 -19.13 18.64 9.41
C ILE A 125 -17.80 19.38 9.59
N GLN A 126 -17.58 19.99 10.77
CA GLN A 126 -16.34 20.69 11.08
C GLN A 126 -15.13 19.76 10.96
N THR A 127 -15.19 18.56 11.53
CA THR A 127 -14.14 17.54 11.41
C THR A 127 -13.90 17.19 9.93
N LEU A 128 -14.95 16.90 9.16
CA LEU A 128 -14.81 16.57 7.73
C LEU A 128 -14.20 17.72 6.90
N SER A 129 -14.55 18.96 7.23
CA SER A 129 -14.11 20.16 6.52
C SER A 129 -12.66 20.54 6.86
N ASN A 130 -12.22 20.33 8.10
CA ASN A 130 -10.88 20.66 8.56
C ASN A 130 -9.86 19.55 8.28
N PHE A 131 -10.31 18.31 8.12
CA PHE A 131 -9.43 17.20 7.80
C PHE A 131 -8.71 17.43 6.47
N ARG A 132 -7.43 17.04 6.43
CA ARG A 132 -6.59 17.08 5.24
C ARG A 132 -5.87 15.74 5.09
N LEU A 133 -5.87 15.21 3.87
CA LEU A 133 -5.28 13.91 3.55
C LEU A 133 -3.76 13.88 3.78
N ASP A 134 -3.08 15.00 3.57
CA ASP A 134 -1.65 15.22 3.78
C ASP A 134 -1.23 15.13 5.26
N LYS A 135 -2.19 15.15 6.20
CA LYS A 135 -1.94 15.00 7.65
C LYS A 135 -2.07 13.56 8.16
N LEU A 136 -2.12 12.57 7.27
CA LEU A 136 -2.08 11.15 7.64
C LEU A 136 -0.63 10.65 7.79
N TYR A 137 -0.37 9.87 8.83
CA TYR A 137 0.95 9.33 9.19
C TYR A 137 0.91 7.82 9.52
N GLN A 138 2.07 7.15 9.63
CA GLN A 138 2.22 5.70 9.95
C GLN A 138 1.51 5.33 11.21
N ARG A 139 1.78 6.16 12.21
CA ARG A 139 1.28 6.00 13.56
C ARG A 139 -0.24 6.03 13.58
N ASN A 140 -0.89 6.51 12.52
CA ASN A 140 -2.33 6.45 12.39
C ASN A 140 -2.83 5.08 11.93
N ILE A 141 -2.04 4.27 11.24
CA ILE A 141 -2.48 2.97 10.72
C ILE A 141 -2.71 2.01 11.90
N SER A 142 -3.98 1.69 12.12
CA SER A 142 -4.42 0.74 13.15
C SER A 142 -4.39 -0.70 12.65
N CYS A 143 -4.79 -0.91 11.39
CA CYS A 143 -4.67 -2.19 10.71
C CYS A 143 -4.63 -2.00 9.19
N CYS A 144 -4.02 -2.97 8.52
CA CYS A 144 -3.99 -3.10 7.07
C CYS A 144 -4.20 -4.58 6.73
N GLN A 145 -4.94 -4.88 5.69
CA GLN A 145 -5.11 -6.23 5.18
C GLN A 145 -5.12 -6.21 3.67
N ALA A 146 -4.60 -7.26 3.05
CA ALA A 146 -4.75 -7.46 1.62
C ALA A 146 -5.37 -8.81 1.33
N SER A 147 -6.26 -8.85 0.33
CA SER A 147 -6.95 -10.03 -0.13
C SER A 147 -6.91 -10.15 -1.65
N THR A 148 -6.99 -11.38 -2.15
CA THR A 148 -7.20 -11.63 -3.58
C THR A 148 -8.62 -11.28 -4.00
N ASP A 149 -8.89 -11.23 -5.30
CA ASP A 149 -10.24 -11.19 -5.90
C ASP A 149 -11.27 -12.18 -5.28
N LYS A 150 -10.79 -13.35 -4.86
CA LYS A 150 -11.56 -14.41 -4.17
C LYS A 150 -11.74 -14.20 -2.66
N GLY A 151 -11.27 -13.08 -2.11
CA GLY A 151 -11.35 -12.77 -0.69
C GLY A 151 -10.36 -13.52 0.19
N LEU A 152 -9.34 -14.17 -0.37
CA LEU A 152 -8.32 -14.87 0.40
C LEU A 152 -7.29 -13.88 0.93
N PHE A 153 -7.07 -13.84 2.24
CA PHE A 153 -6.05 -12.98 2.84
C PHE A 153 -4.63 -13.42 2.47
N VAL A 154 -3.83 -12.45 2.03
CA VAL A 154 -2.41 -12.63 1.66
C VAL A 154 -1.47 -11.74 2.49
N PHE A 155 -2.03 -10.74 3.17
CA PHE A 155 -1.31 -9.87 4.07
C PHE A 155 -2.24 -9.41 5.18
N ARG A 156 -1.71 -9.29 6.39
CA ARG A 156 -2.39 -8.68 7.52
C ARG A 156 -1.40 -7.99 8.44
N TYR A 157 -1.73 -6.78 8.81
CA TYR A 157 -1.11 -6.01 9.85
C TYR A 157 -2.19 -5.52 10.82
N SER A 158 -1.97 -5.70 12.12
CA SER A 158 -2.78 -5.15 13.19
C SER A 158 -1.87 -4.65 14.29
N HIS A 159 -1.93 -3.35 14.55
CA HIS A 159 -1.19 -2.73 15.66
C HIS A 159 -1.59 -3.34 17.01
N LEU A 160 -2.89 -3.56 17.22
CA LEU A 160 -3.45 -4.09 18.47
C LEU A 160 -3.32 -5.61 18.63
N ARG A 161 -3.07 -6.34 17.54
CA ARG A 161 -2.97 -7.81 17.54
C ARG A 161 -1.77 -8.26 16.71
N PRO A 162 -0.53 -7.93 17.13
CA PRO A 162 0.68 -8.21 16.34
C PRO A 162 0.91 -9.70 16.08
N LEU A 163 0.44 -10.58 16.97
CA LEU A 163 0.50 -12.04 16.81
C LEU A 163 -0.38 -12.56 15.65
N THR A 164 -1.26 -11.73 15.10
CA THR A 164 -2.11 -12.07 13.95
C THR A 164 -1.58 -11.53 12.62
N ASN A 165 -0.42 -10.88 12.64
CA ASN A 165 0.20 -10.34 11.45
C ASN A 165 0.69 -11.49 10.55
N ILE A 166 0.48 -11.35 9.25
CA ILE A 166 0.92 -12.32 8.24
C ILE A 166 1.39 -11.59 6.99
N ASN A 167 2.32 -12.20 6.27
CA ASN A 167 2.70 -11.80 4.92
C ASN A 167 3.02 -13.07 4.12
N CYS A 168 2.21 -13.35 3.09
CA CYS A 168 2.36 -14.54 2.26
C CYS A 168 3.29 -14.33 1.05
N PHE A 169 3.78 -13.12 0.81
CA PHE A 169 4.58 -12.79 -0.36
C PHE A 169 6.07 -12.95 -0.12
N ALA A 170 6.55 -12.50 1.04
CA ALA A 170 7.98 -12.56 1.38
C ALA A 170 8.19 -12.50 2.90
N ASP A 171 8.91 -13.49 3.44
CA ASP A 171 9.17 -13.60 4.88
C ASP A 171 9.99 -12.44 5.44
N ASN A 172 10.88 -11.87 4.64
CA ASN A 172 11.68 -10.70 5.00
C ASN A 172 10.86 -9.40 5.05
N LEU A 173 9.67 -9.37 4.44
CA LEU A 173 8.75 -8.24 4.49
C LEU A 173 7.67 -8.43 5.56
N HIS A 174 7.91 -9.28 6.56
CA HIS A 174 6.95 -9.50 7.63
C HIS A 174 6.69 -8.19 8.42
N PRO A 175 5.43 -7.80 8.68
CA PRO A 175 5.10 -6.54 9.35
C PRO A 175 5.70 -6.39 10.75
N SER A 176 6.00 -7.50 11.42
CA SER A 176 6.65 -7.49 12.73
C SER A 176 8.11 -7.01 12.70
N TYR A 177 8.75 -6.94 11.53
CA TYR A 177 10.11 -6.42 11.38
C TYR A 177 10.15 -4.94 10.94
N GLY A 178 9.00 -4.26 10.94
CA GLY A 178 8.92 -2.85 10.52
C GLY A 178 8.86 -2.63 9.01
N SER A 179 8.82 -3.70 8.21
CA SER A 179 8.66 -3.62 6.75
C SER A 179 7.25 -3.15 6.37
N TRP A 180 7.10 -1.85 6.18
CA TRP A 180 5.85 -1.22 5.78
C TRP A 180 6.03 -0.58 4.41
N TRP A 181 5.30 -1.11 3.44
CA TRP A 181 5.34 -0.72 2.03
C TRP A 181 4.20 0.22 1.66
N PHE A 182 3.47 0.77 2.64
CA PHE A 182 2.26 1.59 2.43
C PHE A 182 2.45 2.98 3.08
N TRP A 183 2.35 4.08 2.31
CA TRP A 183 2.63 5.41 2.86
C TRP A 183 2.07 6.64 2.10
N PRO A 184 1.45 7.62 2.79
CA PRO A 184 1.28 8.97 2.23
C PRO A 184 2.59 9.78 2.27
N MET A 185 3.14 10.15 1.10
CA MET A 185 4.53 10.67 1.00
C MET A 185 4.73 12.14 1.39
N GLU A 186 3.69 12.98 1.41
CA GLU A 186 3.83 14.41 1.72
C GLU A 186 4.39 14.66 3.14
N ALA A 187 4.34 13.67 4.03
CA ALA A 187 4.88 13.74 5.39
C ALA A 187 6.38 13.36 5.53
N ILE A 188 7.04 12.80 4.50
CA ILE A 188 8.46 12.44 4.60
C ILE A 188 9.36 13.68 4.61
N LEU A 189 8.94 14.76 3.96
CA LEU A 189 9.73 16.00 3.94
C LEU A 189 9.78 16.73 5.29
N ASP A 190 8.85 16.45 6.20
CA ASP A 190 8.81 17.09 7.52
C ASP A 190 9.49 16.25 8.62
N TYR A 191 9.65 14.93 8.46
CA TYR A 191 10.17 14.10 9.56
C TYR A 191 11.70 14.15 9.70
N ASP A 192 12.44 14.19 8.58
CA ASP A 192 13.90 14.42 8.62
C ASP A 192 14.25 15.86 9.04
N ALA A 193 13.33 16.81 8.81
CA ALA A 193 13.46 18.20 9.24
C ALA A 193 13.19 18.38 10.75
N LEU A 194 12.15 17.73 11.29
CA LEU A 194 11.79 17.86 12.71
C LEU A 194 12.78 17.16 13.65
N GLU A 195 13.32 16.00 13.27
CA GLU A 195 14.37 15.34 14.07
C GLU A 195 15.72 16.06 14.01
N SER A 196 16.01 16.79 12.93
CA SER A 196 17.24 17.58 12.82
C SER A 196 17.13 18.91 13.58
N GLU A 197 15.95 19.52 13.67
CA GLU A 197 15.73 20.72 14.49
C GLU A 197 15.77 20.43 16.00
N GLU A 198 15.14 19.34 16.48
CA GLU A 198 15.19 18.97 17.91
C GLU A 198 16.61 18.63 18.40
N ARG A 199 17.44 17.98 17.57
CA ARG A 199 18.85 17.70 17.92
C ARG A 199 19.72 18.95 17.94
N VAL A 200 19.40 19.96 17.13
CA VAL A 200 20.17 21.22 17.07
C VAL A 200 19.82 22.16 18.23
N GLU A 201 18.61 22.09 18.78
CA GLU A 201 18.24 22.86 19.98
C GLU A 201 18.79 22.26 21.29
N GLU A 202 18.82 20.92 21.43
CA GLU A 202 19.38 20.29 22.64
C GLU A 202 20.88 20.55 22.83
N ASP A 203 21.64 20.70 21.74
CA ASP A 203 23.09 20.93 21.78
C ASP A 203 23.45 22.41 22.02
N LYS A 204 22.51 23.34 21.77
CA LYS A 204 22.69 24.78 22.07
C LYS A 204 22.34 25.15 23.52
N GLY A 205 21.66 24.26 24.24
CA GLY A 205 21.30 24.45 25.66
C GLY A 205 22.35 23.95 26.66
N LYS A 206 23.48 23.41 26.19
CA LYS A 206 24.56 22.87 27.03
C LYS A 206 25.92 23.50 26.68
N VAL A 207 26.06 24.81 26.87
CA VAL A 207 27.36 25.48 26.96
C VAL A 207 27.35 26.46 28.12
#